data_AF-A0A8S1CFP9-F1
#
_entry.id   AF-A0A8S1CFP9-F1
#
_cell.length_a   1.000
_cell.length_b   1.000
_cell.length_c   1.000
_cell.angle_alpha   90.00
_cell.angle_beta   90.00
_cell.angle_gamma   90.00
#
_symmetry.space_group_name_H-M   'P 1'
#
loop_
_entity.id
_entity.type
_entity.pdbx_description
1 polymer ?
#
loop_
_entity_poly.entity_id
_entity_poly.type
_entity_poly.pdbx_seq_one_letter_code
_entity_poly.pdbx_strand_id
1 'polypeptide(L)'
;MNGQKIGLEVLTSDPSDEVLENLSQKLHLAPEFVKFFSLFLIRKEEDGEISVIKKLENYESPYISMKSLPGLHRVVLRKNFWDLSIETMLAEDRVALNLLYTQAIWEVERGWILTSNDIRNKLSSLQSRGEKREYLELAKGLKYYGFMQFGECWCDYPQKGMRVLIGAGNKELNFRVRLQTPDASSSSSSDSSETLSEGSFRVTRMRCWRITTLHAEEESEALGGIIRPGPRLELSFEYLMAKDRLQWITVVSDQAILMSACLQAMVAELLAKKGPSTIPKLPNRPWSFMRRDGTFHRVRPVTRSISNDAISDVSVRSQDSSVSRHDEGRSSIKRLSGRLSGVSVKGQNSPSSPANPFVENHAFDCIGDDDL
;
A
#
# COMPACT_ATOMS: atom_id res chain seq x y z
N MET A 1 2.87 -4.28 -13.71
CA MET A 1 1.39 -4.21 -13.61
C MET A 1 0.67 -4.84 -14.81
N ASN A 2 1.19 -4.73 -16.04
CA ASN A 2 0.62 -5.31 -17.29
C ASN A 2 0.65 -6.86 -17.43
N GLY A 3 0.87 -7.62 -16.35
CA GLY A 3 0.95 -9.08 -16.40
C GLY A 3 2.23 -9.68 -17.03
N GLN A 4 3.16 -8.86 -17.54
CA GLN A 4 4.47 -9.35 -17.98
C GLN A 4 5.22 -9.99 -16.81
N LYS A 5 5.76 -11.19 -17.03
CA LYS A 5 6.48 -11.96 -16.02
C LYS A 5 7.98 -11.87 -16.26
N ILE A 6 8.71 -11.60 -15.18
CA ILE A 6 10.17 -11.60 -15.18
C ILE A 6 10.61 -12.64 -14.17
N GLY A 7 11.32 -13.68 -14.63
CA GLY A 7 11.91 -14.67 -13.74
C GLY A 7 13.14 -14.09 -13.04
N LEU A 8 13.25 -14.29 -11.73
CA LEU A 8 14.42 -13.91 -10.93
C LEU A 8 14.85 -15.10 -10.09
N GLU A 9 16.17 -15.25 -9.93
CA GLU A 9 16.75 -16.19 -8.99
C GLU A 9 17.04 -15.45 -7.69
N VAL A 10 16.31 -15.82 -6.63
CA VAL A 10 16.37 -15.18 -5.31
C VAL A 10 16.38 -16.27 -4.24
N LEU A 11 17.00 -16.00 -3.09
CA LEU A 11 16.85 -16.84 -1.91
C LEU A 11 15.50 -16.58 -1.26
N THR A 12 15.01 -17.55 -0.50
CA THR A 12 13.75 -17.40 0.25
C THR A 12 13.83 -16.29 1.30
N SER A 13 15.03 -15.95 1.78
CA SER A 13 15.29 -14.92 2.77
C SER A 13 15.70 -13.57 2.21
N ASP A 14 15.82 -13.42 0.88
CA ASP A 14 16.29 -12.16 0.29
C ASP A 14 15.35 -11.00 0.67
N PRO A 15 15.89 -9.87 1.17
CA PRO A 15 15.10 -8.71 1.51
C PRO A 15 14.58 -7.99 0.25
N SER A 16 13.54 -7.17 0.43
CA SER A 16 12.81 -6.57 -0.70
C SER A 16 13.64 -5.58 -1.49
N ASP A 17 14.57 -4.87 -0.85
CA ASP A 17 15.50 -3.97 -1.52
C ASP A 17 16.52 -4.73 -2.37
N GLU A 18 17.09 -5.83 -1.89
CA GLU A 18 17.98 -6.69 -2.70
C GLU A 18 17.25 -7.29 -3.91
N VAL A 19 16.02 -7.78 -3.72
CA VAL A 19 15.21 -8.30 -4.85
C VAL A 19 14.89 -7.19 -5.86
N LEU A 20 14.62 -5.97 -5.38
CA LEU A 20 14.38 -4.81 -6.25
C LEU A 20 15.62 -4.40 -7.03
N GLU A 21 16.80 -4.41 -6.41
CA GLU A 21 18.08 -4.13 -7.07
C GLU A 21 18.37 -5.16 -8.16
N ASN A 22 18.23 -6.46 -7.85
CA ASN A 22 18.40 -7.55 -8.81
C ASN A 22 17.42 -7.43 -10.00
N LEU A 23 16.16 -7.09 -9.73
CA LEU A 23 15.16 -6.84 -10.77
C LEU A 23 15.54 -5.64 -11.64
N SER A 24 16.00 -4.56 -11.02
CA SER A 24 16.37 -3.32 -11.70
C SER A 24 17.56 -3.50 -12.63
N GLN A 25 18.57 -4.26 -12.19
CA GLN A 25 19.71 -4.66 -13.03
C GLN A 25 19.26 -5.48 -14.24
N LYS A 26 18.35 -6.44 -14.03
CA LYS A 26 17.79 -7.26 -15.12
C LYS A 26 16.95 -6.46 -16.11
N LEU A 27 16.31 -5.39 -15.65
CA LEU A 27 15.55 -4.46 -16.49
C LEU A 27 16.43 -3.40 -17.15
N HIS A 28 17.71 -3.32 -16.80
CA HIS A 28 18.62 -2.23 -17.17
C HIS A 28 18.11 -0.84 -16.74
N LEU A 29 17.40 -0.76 -15.60
CA LEU A 29 17.01 0.51 -14.99
C LEU A 29 18.24 1.15 -14.36
N ALA A 30 18.44 2.45 -14.61
CA ALA A 30 19.58 3.18 -14.05
C ALA A 30 19.56 3.15 -12.50
N PRO A 31 20.71 2.90 -11.83
CA PRO A 31 20.78 2.74 -10.38
C PRO A 31 20.18 3.91 -9.58
N GLU A 32 20.34 5.14 -10.07
CA GLU A 32 19.80 6.35 -9.47
C GLU A 32 18.27 6.41 -9.44
N PHE A 33 17.61 5.64 -10.33
CA PHE A 33 16.15 5.61 -10.44
C PHE A 33 15.49 4.49 -9.64
N VAL A 34 16.25 3.50 -9.16
CA VAL A 34 15.73 2.35 -8.39
C VAL A 34 14.91 2.81 -7.19
N LYS A 35 15.35 3.87 -6.50
CA LYS A 35 14.67 4.45 -5.32
C LYS A 35 13.26 4.98 -5.58
N PHE A 36 12.87 5.21 -6.83
CA PHE A 36 11.54 5.69 -7.22
C PHE A 36 10.56 4.55 -7.50
N PHE A 37 11.00 3.31 -7.37
CA PHE A 37 10.16 2.13 -7.51
C PHE A 37 10.19 1.31 -6.23
N SER A 38 9.17 0.46 -6.05
CA SER A 38 9.12 -0.50 -4.96
C SER A 38 8.37 -1.76 -5.37
N LEU A 39 8.55 -2.81 -4.58
CA LEU A 39 7.80 -4.05 -4.73
C LEU A 39 6.50 -3.95 -3.94
N PHE A 40 5.41 -4.35 -4.57
CA PHE A 40 4.09 -4.43 -3.96
C PHE A 40 3.58 -5.85 -4.02
N LEU A 41 2.92 -6.27 -2.95
CA LEU A 41 2.17 -7.51 -2.91
C LEU A 41 0.74 -7.23 -3.41
N ILE A 42 0.32 -7.97 -4.43
CA ILE A 42 -1.04 -7.91 -4.96
C ILE A 42 -1.72 -9.26 -4.79
N ARG A 43 -3.05 -9.23 -4.67
CA ARG A 43 -3.91 -10.43 -4.72
C ARG A 43 -4.73 -10.37 -5.99
N LYS A 44 -4.73 -11.48 -6.73
CA LYS A 44 -5.66 -11.69 -7.84
C LYS A 44 -6.92 -12.35 -7.28
N GLU A 45 -8.05 -11.67 -7.41
CA GLU A 45 -9.36 -12.14 -7.00
C GLU A 45 -9.94 -13.13 -8.04
N GLU A 46 -10.99 -13.85 -7.66
CA GLU A 46 -11.62 -14.90 -8.50
C GLU A 46 -12.27 -14.33 -9.78
N ASP A 47 -12.82 -13.12 -9.69
CA ASP A 47 -13.37 -12.35 -10.82
C ASP A 47 -12.30 -11.80 -11.77
N GLY A 48 -11.02 -11.98 -11.44
CA GLY A 48 -9.89 -11.47 -12.22
C GLY A 48 -9.49 -10.03 -11.88
N GLU A 49 -10.14 -9.40 -10.90
CA GLU A 49 -9.70 -8.14 -10.32
C GLU A 49 -8.41 -8.29 -9.54
N ILE A 50 -7.68 -7.18 -9.43
CA ILE A 50 -6.39 -7.13 -8.72
C ILE A 50 -6.50 -6.10 -7.62
N SER A 51 -6.24 -6.54 -6.39
CA SER A 51 -6.15 -5.68 -5.21
C SER A 51 -4.69 -5.53 -4.79
N VAL A 52 -4.28 -4.30 -4.46
CA VAL A 52 -2.97 -4.03 -3.86
C VAL A 52 -3.09 -4.28 -2.37
N ILE A 53 -2.32 -5.22 -1.83
CA ILE A 53 -2.39 -5.58 -0.41
C ILE A 53 -1.49 -4.66 0.39
N LYS A 54 -0.23 -4.55 -0.01
CA LYS A 54 0.77 -3.72 0.68
C LYS A 54 1.97 -3.40 -0.22
N LYS A 55 2.65 -2.31 0.09
CA LYS A 55 4.06 -2.14 -0.28
C LYS A 55 4.91 -3.07 0.59
N LEU A 56 5.90 -3.73 0.02
CA LEU A 56 6.87 -4.51 0.80
C LEU A 56 7.94 -3.56 1.33
N GLU A 57 8.18 -3.58 2.65
CA GLU A 57 9.27 -2.84 3.24
C GLU A 57 10.61 -3.55 3.02
N ASN A 58 11.72 -2.81 3.07
CA ASN A 58 13.05 -3.32 2.75
C ASN A 58 13.40 -4.60 3.52
N TYR A 59 13.03 -4.68 4.80
CA TYR A 59 13.34 -5.83 5.66
C TYR A 59 12.49 -7.08 5.37
N GLU A 60 11.44 -6.97 4.56
CA GLU A 60 10.55 -8.09 4.26
C GLU A 60 11.11 -8.95 3.13
N SER A 61 10.91 -10.27 3.22
CA SER A 61 11.18 -11.17 2.09
C SER A 61 9.97 -11.19 1.15
N PRO A 62 10.11 -10.82 -0.14
CA PRO A 62 9.03 -10.92 -1.11
C PRO A 62 8.53 -12.36 -1.29
N TYR A 63 9.43 -13.34 -1.25
CA TYR A 63 9.08 -14.75 -1.41
C TYR A 63 8.22 -15.24 -0.27
N ILE A 64 8.64 -14.99 0.98
CA ILE A 64 7.90 -15.40 2.18
C ILE A 64 6.55 -14.68 2.24
N SER A 65 6.53 -13.37 2.00
CA SER A 65 5.30 -12.55 2.02
C SER A 65 4.25 -13.04 1.03
N MET A 66 4.68 -13.48 -0.15
CA MET A 66 3.78 -14.05 -1.16
C MET A 66 3.25 -15.43 -0.79
N LYS A 67 4.05 -16.25 -0.09
CA LYS A 67 3.69 -17.63 0.27
C LYS A 67 2.93 -17.77 1.60
N SER A 68 3.03 -16.78 2.48
CA SER A 68 2.43 -16.81 3.81
C SER A 68 0.92 -16.52 3.81
N LEU A 69 0.40 -15.87 2.78
CA LEU A 69 -1.00 -15.47 2.68
C LEU A 69 -1.82 -16.41 1.79
N PRO A 70 -3.07 -16.73 2.18
CA PRO A 70 -3.94 -17.61 1.40
C PRO A 70 -4.45 -16.94 0.11
N GLY A 71 -4.49 -17.67 -0.99
CA GLY A 71 -4.96 -17.16 -2.29
C GLY A 71 -3.84 -16.87 -3.30
N LEU A 72 -4.21 -16.33 -4.46
CA LEU A 72 -3.28 -16.11 -5.57
C LEU A 72 -2.58 -14.76 -5.46
N HIS A 73 -1.49 -14.73 -4.71
CA HIS A 73 -0.65 -13.55 -4.54
C HIS A 73 0.46 -13.46 -5.58
N ARG A 74 0.83 -12.21 -5.93
CA ARG A 74 1.98 -11.91 -6.80
C ARG A 74 2.71 -10.69 -6.28
N VAL A 75 4.02 -10.64 -6.56
CA VAL A 75 4.83 -9.45 -6.34
C VAL A 75 4.92 -8.67 -7.65
N VAL A 76 4.75 -7.35 -7.59
CA VAL A 76 4.80 -6.46 -8.74
C VAL A 76 5.70 -5.26 -8.47
N LEU A 77 6.39 -4.80 -9.52
CA LEU A 77 7.08 -3.52 -9.53
C LEU A 77 6.08 -2.40 -9.81
N ARG A 78 6.13 -1.32 -9.02
CA ARG A 78 5.31 -0.12 -9.19
C ARG A 78 6.12 1.12 -8.80
N LYS A 79 5.79 2.27 -9.39
CA LYS A 79 6.33 3.56 -8.93
C LYS A 79 5.97 3.80 -7.45
N ASN A 80 6.88 4.43 -6.70
CA ASN A 80 6.75 4.69 -5.26
C ASN A 80 7.10 6.15 -4.94
N PHE A 81 6.30 7.07 -5.46
CA PHE A 81 6.35 8.50 -5.18
C PHE A 81 4.99 9.11 -5.52
N TRP A 82 4.72 10.30 -4.99
CA TRP A 82 3.47 11.03 -5.19
C TRP A 82 3.66 12.30 -6.02
N ASP A 83 4.87 12.85 -6.03
CA ASP A 83 5.21 14.04 -6.80
C ASP A 83 5.35 13.76 -8.29
N LEU A 84 4.45 14.35 -9.09
CA LEU A 84 4.50 14.23 -10.54
C LEU A 84 5.74 14.91 -11.16
N SER A 85 6.42 15.83 -10.46
CA SER A 85 7.67 16.41 -10.96
C SER A 85 8.80 15.36 -11.12
N ILE A 86 8.76 14.30 -10.30
CA ILE A 86 9.68 13.17 -10.38
C ILE A 86 9.46 12.40 -11.68
N GLU A 87 8.21 12.30 -12.17
CA GLU A 87 7.93 11.60 -13.43
C GLU A 87 8.59 12.28 -14.62
N THR A 88 8.65 13.60 -14.64
CA THR A 88 9.30 14.35 -15.72
C THR A 88 10.78 14.01 -15.80
N MET A 89 11.46 13.93 -14.65
CA MET A 89 12.85 13.48 -14.58
C MET A 89 13.01 12.01 -15.01
N LEU A 90 12.14 11.12 -14.55
CA LEU A 90 12.17 9.69 -14.91
C LEU A 90 11.86 9.45 -16.39
N ALA A 91 11.06 10.31 -17.03
CA ALA A 91 10.69 10.18 -18.43
C ALA A 91 11.86 10.40 -19.40
N GLU A 92 13.02 10.90 -18.92
CA GLU A 92 14.24 10.99 -19.71
C GLU A 92 14.91 9.62 -19.90
N ASP A 93 14.75 8.70 -18.94
CA ASP A 93 15.25 7.33 -19.05
C ASP A 93 14.26 6.42 -19.78
N ARG A 94 14.76 5.66 -20.74
CA ARG A 94 13.91 4.82 -21.60
C ARG A 94 13.22 3.71 -20.81
N VAL A 95 13.90 3.12 -19.82
CA VAL A 95 13.37 2.01 -19.03
C VAL A 95 12.33 2.54 -18.03
N ALA A 96 12.65 3.60 -17.30
CA ALA A 96 11.74 4.26 -16.38
C ALA A 96 10.49 4.80 -17.10
N LEU A 97 10.65 5.46 -18.25
CA LEU A 97 9.55 5.87 -19.12
C LEU A 97 8.63 4.68 -19.47
N ASN A 98 9.23 3.55 -19.85
CA ASN A 98 8.46 2.36 -20.20
C ASN A 98 7.71 1.77 -18.98
N LEU A 99 8.32 1.78 -17.80
CA LEU A 99 7.69 1.32 -16.55
C LEU A 99 6.50 2.21 -16.17
N LEU A 100 6.67 3.54 -16.22
CA LEU A 100 5.60 4.50 -15.96
C LEU A 100 4.47 4.37 -16.97
N TYR A 101 4.79 4.31 -18.26
CA TYR A 101 3.82 4.10 -19.35
C TYR A 101 3.03 2.80 -19.19
N THR A 102 3.72 1.70 -18.88
CA THR A 102 3.09 0.39 -18.67
C THR A 102 2.13 0.41 -17.48
N GLN A 103 2.49 1.12 -16.41
CA GLN A 103 1.62 1.30 -15.26
C GLN A 103 0.39 2.17 -15.60
N ALA A 104 0.59 3.28 -16.31
CA ALA A 104 -0.49 4.20 -16.69
C ALA A 104 -1.53 3.54 -17.61
N ILE A 105 -1.11 2.70 -18.58
CA ILE A 105 -2.03 1.89 -19.38
C ILE A 105 -2.91 1.04 -18.48
N TRP A 106 -2.29 0.28 -17.58
CA TRP A 106 -3.01 -0.62 -16.69
C TRP A 106 -4.00 0.12 -15.79
N GLU A 107 -3.63 1.31 -15.31
CA GLU A 107 -4.50 2.16 -14.48
C GLU A 107 -5.67 2.76 -15.27
N VAL A 108 -5.49 3.10 -16.55
CA VAL A 108 -6.58 3.54 -17.44
C VAL A 108 -7.53 2.37 -17.75
N GLU A 109 -6.99 1.20 -18.11
CA GLU A 109 -7.79 0.00 -18.44
C GLU A 109 -8.65 -0.47 -17.26
N ARG A 110 -8.14 -0.32 -16.04
CA ARG A 110 -8.86 -0.66 -14.80
C ARG A 110 -9.77 0.45 -14.27
N GLY A 111 -9.86 1.58 -14.97
CA GLY A 111 -10.66 2.73 -14.53
C GLY A 111 -10.16 3.39 -13.24
N TRP A 112 -8.90 3.18 -12.87
CA TRP A 112 -8.28 3.90 -11.76
C TRP A 112 -8.06 5.37 -12.10
N ILE A 113 -7.76 5.63 -13.38
CA ILE A 113 -7.73 6.95 -14.00
C ILE A 113 -9.04 7.12 -14.76
N LEU A 114 -9.81 8.15 -14.42
CA LEU A 114 -11.08 8.40 -15.10
C LEU A 114 -10.86 9.00 -16.47
N THR A 115 -11.51 8.42 -17.46
CA THR A 115 -11.38 8.80 -18.88
C THR A 115 -12.76 8.89 -19.51
N SER A 116 -12.97 9.88 -20.38
CA SER A 116 -14.13 9.90 -21.29
C SER A 116 -13.84 9.01 -22.51
N ASN A 117 -14.88 8.66 -23.26
CA ASN A 117 -14.72 7.84 -24.48
C ASN A 117 -13.80 8.50 -25.51
N ASP A 118 -13.89 9.82 -25.71
CA ASP A 118 -13.03 10.55 -26.64
C ASP A 118 -11.56 10.53 -26.22
N ILE A 119 -11.29 10.71 -24.93
CA ILE A 119 -9.93 10.64 -24.38
C ILE A 119 -9.39 9.21 -24.49
N ARG A 120 -10.21 8.19 -24.21
CA ARG A 120 -9.82 6.79 -24.35
C ARG A 120 -9.45 6.44 -25.80
N ASN A 121 -10.18 6.97 -26.78
CA ASN A 121 -9.84 6.81 -28.20
C ASN A 121 -8.49 7.48 -28.54
N LYS A 122 -8.23 8.68 -28.01
CA LYS A 122 -6.92 9.36 -28.19
C LYS A 122 -5.78 8.58 -27.55
N LEU A 123 -5.94 8.11 -26.31
CA LEU A 123 -4.96 7.27 -25.61
C LEU A 123 -4.69 5.98 -26.39
N SER A 124 -5.74 5.33 -26.92
CA SER A 124 -5.59 4.11 -27.75
C SER A 124 -4.81 4.38 -29.03
N SER A 125 -5.03 5.53 -29.69
CA SER A 125 -4.28 5.96 -30.87
C SER A 125 -2.81 6.28 -30.57
N LEU A 126 -2.52 6.86 -29.39
CA LEU A 126 -1.13 7.06 -28.94
C LEU A 126 -0.45 5.71 -28.65
N GLN A 127 -1.17 4.80 -28.00
CA GLN A 127 -0.69 3.45 -27.71
C GLN A 127 -0.37 2.66 -28.98
N SER A 128 -1.24 2.70 -30.01
CA SER A 128 -1.00 2.00 -31.28
C SER A 128 0.19 2.55 -32.07
N ARG A 129 0.52 3.83 -31.87
CA ARG A 129 1.69 4.49 -32.49
C ARG A 129 2.96 4.35 -31.66
N GLY A 130 2.87 3.89 -30.42
CA GLY A 130 4.01 3.78 -29.51
C GLY A 130 4.47 5.11 -28.91
N GLU A 131 3.62 6.14 -28.92
CA GLU A 131 3.91 7.50 -28.45
C GLU A 131 3.77 7.59 -26.92
N LYS A 132 4.77 7.04 -26.21
CA LYS A 132 4.71 6.84 -24.76
C LYS A 132 4.72 8.14 -23.96
N ARG A 133 5.49 9.13 -24.41
CA ARG A 133 5.62 10.41 -23.69
C ARG A 133 4.32 11.21 -23.79
N GLU A 134 3.77 11.31 -24.98
CA GLU A 134 2.51 11.96 -25.29
C GLU A 134 1.35 11.26 -24.59
N TYR A 135 1.36 9.91 -24.52
CA TYR A 135 0.40 9.15 -23.73
C TYR A 135 0.44 9.56 -22.26
N LEU A 136 1.63 9.57 -21.65
CA LEU A 136 1.79 9.94 -20.25
C LEU A 136 1.39 11.39 -19.99
N GLU A 137 1.76 12.30 -20.90
CA GLU A 137 1.40 13.72 -20.77
C GLU A 137 -0.12 13.92 -20.83
N LEU A 138 -0.80 13.24 -21.75
CA LEU A 138 -2.26 13.24 -21.80
C LEU A 138 -2.86 12.62 -20.53
N ALA A 139 -2.32 11.51 -20.05
CA ALA A 139 -2.80 10.80 -18.87
C ALA A 139 -2.64 11.62 -17.58
N LYS A 140 -1.54 12.37 -17.43
CA LYS A 140 -1.27 13.25 -16.28
C LYS A 140 -2.35 14.31 -16.06
N GLY A 141 -2.98 14.78 -17.12
CA GLY A 141 -4.08 15.74 -17.06
C GLY A 141 -5.42 15.14 -16.64
N LEU A 142 -5.51 13.82 -16.45
CA LEU A 142 -6.77 13.12 -16.17
C LEU A 142 -7.01 12.96 -14.67
N LYS A 143 -8.29 12.90 -14.32
CA LYS A 143 -8.71 12.78 -12.93
C LYS A 143 -8.23 11.45 -12.34
N TYR A 144 -7.64 11.56 -11.15
CA TYR A 144 -7.02 10.47 -10.39
C TYR A 144 -5.75 9.87 -10.99
N TYR A 145 -5.11 10.53 -11.96
CA TYR A 145 -3.75 10.16 -12.32
C TYR A 145 -2.81 10.25 -11.11
N GLY A 146 -2.02 9.20 -10.90
CA GLY A 146 -1.12 9.09 -9.75
C GLY A 146 -1.79 8.69 -8.44
N PHE A 147 -3.10 8.41 -8.42
CA PHE A 147 -3.76 7.90 -7.23
C PHE A 147 -3.58 6.39 -7.08
N MET A 148 -3.46 5.94 -5.84
CA MET A 148 -3.66 4.56 -5.45
C MET A 148 -5.14 4.36 -5.13
N GLN A 149 -5.81 3.47 -5.86
CA GLN A 149 -7.22 3.14 -5.62
C GLN A 149 -7.34 1.95 -4.68
N PHE A 150 -8.35 2.00 -3.82
CA PHE A 150 -8.70 0.94 -2.89
C PHE A 150 -9.98 0.24 -3.33
N GLY A 151 -10.17 -0.99 -2.84
CA GLY A 151 -11.42 -1.70 -2.98
C GLY A 151 -12.55 -0.98 -2.26
N GLU A 152 -13.78 -1.31 -2.64
CA GLU A 152 -14.96 -0.75 -2.02
C GLU A 152 -15.00 -1.05 -0.52
N CYS A 153 -15.34 -0.02 0.26
CA CYS A 153 -15.33 -0.06 1.71
C CYS A 153 -16.46 0.81 2.28
N TRP A 154 -16.48 0.95 3.60
CA TRP A 154 -17.54 1.66 4.32
C TRP A 154 -16.98 2.82 5.12
N CYS A 155 -17.72 3.92 5.23
CA CYS A 155 -17.34 5.05 6.07
C CYS A 155 -18.50 5.63 6.88
N ASP A 156 -18.17 6.43 7.88
CA ASP A 156 -19.14 7.13 8.75
C ASP A 156 -19.44 8.58 8.32
N TYR A 157 -18.90 8.99 7.17
CA TYR A 157 -19.08 10.34 6.60
C TYR A 157 -19.61 10.26 5.16
N PRO A 158 -20.56 11.13 4.75
CA PRO A 158 -21.25 12.15 5.56
C PRO A 158 -22.26 11.56 6.55
N GLN A 159 -22.59 10.29 6.42
CA GLN A 159 -23.50 9.56 7.30
C GLN A 159 -22.89 8.18 7.65
N LYS A 160 -23.41 7.53 8.68
CA LYS A 160 -22.95 6.18 9.05
C LYS A 160 -23.34 5.15 7.99
N GLY A 161 -22.42 4.24 7.70
CA GLY A 161 -22.69 3.10 6.82
C GLY A 161 -22.72 3.47 5.33
N MET A 162 -22.02 4.52 4.92
CA MET A 162 -21.92 4.87 3.50
C MET A 162 -20.95 3.95 2.77
N ARG A 163 -21.35 3.42 1.62
CA ARG A 163 -20.44 2.71 0.70
C ARG A 163 -19.60 3.72 -0.06
N VAL A 164 -18.29 3.50 -0.07
CA VAL A 164 -17.32 4.45 -0.62
C VAL A 164 -16.21 3.74 -1.38
N LEU A 165 -15.80 4.34 -2.51
CA LEU A 165 -14.54 4.06 -3.17
C LEU A 165 -13.54 5.12 -2.76
N ILE A 166 -12.39 4.70 -2.24
CA ILE A 166 -11.35 5.63 -1.78
C ILE A 166 -10.18 5.59 -2.76
N GLY A 167 -9.60 6.76 -3.03
CA GLY A 167 -8.29 6.90 -3.67
C GLY A 167 -7.37 7.76 -2.83
N ALA A 168 -6.09 7.39 -2.71
CA ALA A 168 -5.06 8.22 -2.10
C ALA A 168 -4.14 8.78 -3.19
N GLY A 169 -3.89 10.08 -3.19
CA GLY A 169 -3.03 10.73 -4.17
C GLY A 169 -3.17 12.25 -4.11
N ASN A 170 -2.29 12.98 -4.80
CA ASN A 170 -2.33 14.44 -4.83
C ASN A 170 -2.47 15.11 -3.44
N LYS A 171 -1.82 14.54 -2.41
CA LYS A 171 -1.85 15.02 -1.03
C LYS A 171 -3.25 14.99 -0.39
N GLU A 172 -4.12 14.09 -0.83
CA GLU A 172 -5.47 13.92 -0.29
C GLU A 172 -5.89 12.44 -0.26
N LEU A 173 -6.91 12.15 0.56
CA LEU A 173 -7.79 11.01 0.36
C LEU A 173 -9.06 11.50 -0.33
N ASN A 174 -9.38 10.93 -1.48
CA ASN A 174 -10.59 11.21 -2.22
C ASN A 174 -11.62 10.11 -1.98
N PHE A 175 -12.80 10.49 -1.53
CA PHE A 175 -13.93 9.63 -1.22
C PHE A 175 -14.97 9.78 -2.31
N ARG A 176 -15.33 8.68 -2.95
CA ARG A 176 -16.40 8.61 -3.95
C ARG A 176 -17.55 7.81 -3.35
N VAL A 177 -18.52 8.53 -2.81
CA VAL A 177 -19.66 7.99 -2.07
C VAL A 177 -20.82 7.76 -3.03
N ARG A 178 -21.34 6.52 -3.05
CA ARG A 178 -22.55 6.19 -3.82
C ARG A 178 -23.77 6.63 -3.03
N LEU A 179 -24.51 7.61 -3.54
CA LEU A 179 -25.79 8.02 -2.97
C LEU A 179 -26.92 7.28 -3.68
N GLN A 180 -27.78 6.62 -2.91
CA GLN A 180 -29.06 6.13 -3.41
C GLN A 180 -30.05 7.29 -3.37
N THR A 181 -30.61 7.68 -4.52
CA THR A 181 -31.68 8.68 -4.58
C THR A 181 -32.96 8.08 -3.99
N PRO A 182 -33.59 8.74 -2.99
CA PRO A 182 -34.82 8.23 -2.34
C PRO A 182 -36.03 8.08 -3.29
N ASP A 183 -36.03 8.79 -4.42
CA ASP A 183 -37.21 8.94 -5.28
C ASP A 183 -37.40 7.80 -6.31
N ALA A 184 -36.50 6.81 -6.36
CA ALA A 184 -36.60 5.68 -7.29
C ALA A 184 -37.64 4.61 -6.89
N SER A 185 -38.29 4.75 -5.73
CA SER A 185 -39.28 3.79 -5.23
C SER A 185 -40.70 3.93 -5.85
N SER A 186 -40.90 4.83 -6.81
CA SER A 186 -42.22 5.07 -7.43
C SER A 186 -42.28 5.03 -8.96
N SER A 187 -41.19 4.70 -9.67
CA SER A 187 -41.28 4.48 -11.12
C SER A 187 -40.39 3.33 -11.59
N SER A 188 -41.04 2.34 -12.17
CA SER A 188 -40.47 1.16 -12.82
C SER A 188 -39.78 1.54 -14.15
N SER A 189 -38.69 2.29 -14.08
CA SER A 189 -37.79 2.52 -15.20
C SER A 189 -36.36 2.15 -14.80
N SER A 190 -35.76 1.28 -15.59
CA SER A 190 -34.47 0.59 -15.40
C SER A 190 -33.22 1.48 -15.50
N ASP A 191 -33.29 2.73 -15.03
CA ASP A 191 -32.15 3.65 -14.97
C ASP A 191 -32.09 4.28 -13.58
N SER A 192 -31.69 3.48 -12.58
CA SER A 192 -31.26 3.99 -11.28
C SER A 192 -29.93 4.74 -11.49
N SER A 193 -30.01 6.03 -11.81
CA SER A 193 -28.85 6.92 -11.90
C SER A 193 -28.22 7.05 -10.51
N GLU A 194 -27.30 6.14 -10.18
CA GLU A 194 -26.45 6.19 -9.00
C GLU A 194 -25.68 7.52 -9.01
N THR A 195 -26.06 8.46 -8.14
CA THR A 195 -25.36 9.74 -8.03
C THR A 195 -24.14 9.56 -7.14
N LEU A 196 -22.95 9.80 -7.71
CA LEU A 196 -21.69 9.71 -6.97
C LEU A 196 -21.36 11.08 -6.39
N SER A 197 -21.35 11.19 -5.07
CA SER A 197 -20.86 12.38 -4.37
C SER A 197 -19.37 12.22 -4.06
N GLU A 198 -18.61 13.29 -4.22
CA GLU A 198 -17.18 13.27 -3.97
C GLU A 198 -16.81 14.13 -2.74
N GLY A 199 -15.93 13.60 -1.90
CA GLY A 199 -15.29 14.33 -0.80
C GLY A 199 -13.78 14.26 -0.91
N SER A 200 -13.08 15.39 -0.77
CA SER A 200 -11.62 15.44 -0.72
C SER A 200 -11.16 15.80 0.70
N PHE A 201 -10.28 14.97 1.25
CA PHE A 201 -9.66 15.16 2.55
C PHE A 201 -8.17 15.40 2.38
N ARG A 202 -7.74 16.66 2.47
CA ARG A 202 -6.33 17.04 2.34
C ARG A 202 -5.52 16.52 3.51
N VAL A 203 -4.37 15.94 3.22
CA VAL A 203 -3.43 15.44 4.22
C VAL A 203 -2.99 16.56 5.17
N THR A 204 -2.82 17.79 4.70
CA THR A 204 -2.44 18.93 5.55
C THR A 204 -3.50 19.27 6.60
N ARG A 205 -4.78 18.94 6.36
CA ARG A 205 -5.89 19.18 7.31
C ARG A 205 -6.17 18.00 8.24
N MET A 206 -5.43 16.90 8.12
CA MET A 206 -5.52 15.75 9.04
C MET A 206 -4.56 15.98 10.21
N ARG A 207 -5.06 16.03 11.44
CA ARG A 207 -4.20 16.20 12.63
C ARG A 207 -3.44 14.93 12.99
N CYS A 208 -4.14 13.81 12.96
CA CYS A 208 -3.58 12.49 13.20
C CYS A 208 -4.50 11.42 12.63
N TRP A 209 -4.01 10.19 12.60
CA TRP A 209 -4.83 9.02 12.28
C TRP A 209 -4.43 7.80 13.12
N ARG A 210 -5.28 6.79 13.15
CA ARG A 210 -5.04 5.51 13.83
C ARG A 210 -5.61 4.36 13.03
N ILE A 211 -5.01 3.18 13.23
CA ILE A 211 -5.53 1.91 12.73
C ILE A 211 -6.07 1.13 13.92
N THR A 212 -7.29 0.62 13.83
CA THR A 212 -7.91 -0.22 14.86
C THR A 212 -8.34 -1.56 14.27
N THR A 213 -8.19 -2.62 15.04
CA THR A 213 -8.66 -3.97 14.67
C THR A 213 -9.90 -4.29 15.49
N LEU A 214 -11.05 -4.37 14.83
CA LEU A 214 -12.27 -4.87 15.42
C LEU A 214 -12.19 -6.40 15.50
N HIS A 215 -12.28 -6.92 16.72
CA HIS A 215 -12.48 -8.34 16.94
C HIS A 215 -13.96 -8.63 16.77
N ALA A 216 -14.29 -9.66 15.99
CA ALA A 216 -15.67 -10.09 15.77
C ALA A 216 -16.20 -10.82 17.02
N GLU A 217 -16.35 -10.07 18.11
CA GLU A 217 -17.04 -10.49 19.32
C GLU A 217 -18.11 -9.41 19.55
N GLU A 218 -19.36 -9.73 19.23
CA GLU A 218 -20.58 -8.96 19.55
C GLU A 218 -20.87 -7.69 18.72
N GLU A 219 -21.57 -7.88 17.58
CA GLU A 219 -22.81 -7.15 17.19
C GLU A 219 -23.15 -7.48 15.73
N SER A 220 -23.75 -8.66 15.56
CA SER A 220 -24.41 -9.08 14.33
C SER A 220 -25.78 -8.41 14.26
N GLU A 221 -25.86 -7.12 13.92
CA GLU A 221 -27.15 -6.50 13.50
C GLU A 221 -27.04 -5.20 12.68
N ALA A 222 -25.88 -4.51 12.62
CA ALA A 222 -25.82 -3.16 12.01
C ALA A 222 -25.52 -3.08 10.49
N LEU A 223 -25.04 -4.15 9.84
CA LEU A 223 -24.59 -4.10 8.43
C LEU A 223 -24.96 -5.38 7.67
N GLY A 224 -26.23 -5.47 7.27
CA GLY A 224 -26.80 -6.41 6.30
C GLY A 224 -25.90 -7.55 5.81
N GLY A 225 -25.83 -8.63 6.60
CA GLY A 225 -25.74 -10.02 6.13
C GLY A 225 -24.54 -10.51 5.28
N ILE A 226 -23.56 -9.68 4.91
CA ILE A 226 -22.40 -10.12 4.11
C ILE A 226 -21.12 -9.94 4.93
N ILE A 227 -20.97 -10.73 6.00
CA ILE A 227 -19.75 -10.69 6.82
C ILE A 227 -18.79 -11.76 6.30
N ARG A 228 -17.68 -11.31 5.71
CA ARG A 228 -16.51 -12.17 5.46
C ARG A 228 -15.89 -12.54 6.82
N PRO A 229 -15.57 -13.82 7.08
CA PRO A 229 -14.93 -14.21 8.33
C PRO A 229 -13.50 -13.66 8.41
N GLY A 230 -13.21 -12.81 9.39
CA GLY A 230 -11.89 -12.24 9.64
C GLY A 230 -11.92 -10.99 10.53
N PRO A 231 -10.76 -10.56 11.08
CA PRO A 231 -10.66 -9.30 11.82
C PRO A 231 -10.97 -8.13 10.87
N ARG A 232 -11.84 -7.22 11.30
CA ARG A 232 -12.15 -6.00 10.53
C ARG A 232 -11.15 -4.91 10.89
N LEU A 233 -10.62 -4.23 9.90
CA LEU A 233 -9.69 -3.13 10.10
C LEU A 233 -10.39 -1.79 9.86
N GLU A 234 -10.03 -0.81 10.68
CA GLU A 234 -10.51 0.56 10.58
C GLU A 234 -9.35 1.54 10.48
N LEU A 235 -9.48 2.52 9.60
CA LEU A 235 -8.67 3.74 9.58
C LEU A 235 -9.55 4.90 10.08
N SER A 236 -9.19 5.50 11.21
CA SER A 236 -9.83 6.73 11.67
C SER A 236 -8.84 7.89 11.58
N PHE A 237 -9.25 9.04 11.06
CA PHE A 237 -8.43 10.26 11.03
C PHE A 237 -9.20 11.46 11.58
N GLU A 238 -8.51 12.33 12.33
CA GLU A 238 -9.06 13.57 12.87
C GLU A 238 -8.84 14.69 11.85
N TYR A 239 -9.93 15.21 11.27
CA TYR A 239 -9.90 16.17 10.18
C TYR A 239 -10.38 17.55 10.61
N LEU A 240 -9.65 18.60 10.24
CA LEU A 240 -10.06 19.98 10.43
C LEU A 240 -11.14 20.32 9.41
N MET A 241 -12.40 20.37 9.85
CA MET A 241 -13.57 20.64 9.00
C MET A 241 -13.78 22.12 8.73
N ALA A 242 -13.44 22.96 9.71
CA ALA A 242 -13.43 24.42 9.66
C ALA A 242 -12.51 24.92 10.77
N LYS A 243 -12.21 26.22 10.81
CA LYS A 243 -11.44 26.82 11.92
C LYS A 243 -11.98 26.34 13.27
N ASP A 244 -11.08 25.78 14.09
CA ASP A 244 -11.35 25.23 15.43
C ASP A 244 -12.39 24.09 15.49
N ARG A 245 -12.75 23.48 14.35
CA ARG A 245 -13.71 22.36 14.26
C ARG A 245 -13.04 21.11 13.71
N LEU A 246 -12.54 20.26 14.61
CA LEU A 246 -12.02 18.93 14.29
C LEU A 246 -13.15 17.88 14.34
N GLN A 247 -13.12 16.92 13.42
CA GLN A 247 -14.06 15.80 13.36
C GLN A 247 -13.31 14.50 13.02
N TRP A 248 -13.62 13.43 13.74
CA TRP A 248 -13.14 12.10 13.37
C TRP A 248 -13.97 11.52 12.24
N ILE A 249 -13.28 10.96 11.24
CA ILE A 249 -13.87 10.21 10.14
C ILE A 249 -13.26 8.82 10.15
N THR A 250 -14.10 7.80 10.08
CA THR A 250 -13.71 6.39 10.17
C THR A 250 -14.07 5.64 8.89
N VAL A 251 -13.11 4.87 8.39
CA VAL A 251 -13.22 4.00 7.24
C VAL A 251 -12.99 2.56 7.68
N VAL A 252 -13.95 1.68 7.42
CA VAL A 252 -13.85 0.24 7.64
C VAL A 252 -13.41 -0.43 6.35
N SER A 253 -12.17 -0.92 6.30
CA SER A 253 -11.57 -1.51 5.09
C SER A 253 -10.46 -2.50 5.44
N ASP A 254 -10.43 -3.65 4.74
CA ASP A 254 -9.32 -4.62 4.80
C ASP A 254 -7.98 -3.99 4.36
N GLN A 255 -8.01 -2.83 3.68
CA GLN A 255 -6.84 -2.09 3.21
C GLN A 255 -6.50 -0.86 4.08
N ALA A 256 -7.04 -0.75 5.30
CA ALA A 256 -6.77 0.37 6.20
C ALA A 256 -5.26 0.59 6.46
N ILE A 257 -4.48 -0.50 6.57
CA ILE A 257 -3.02 -0.43 6.75
C ILE A 257 -2.35 0.20 5.52
N LEU A 258 -2.77 -0.18 4.31
CA LEU A 258 -2.23 0.39 3.07
C LEU A 258 -2.62 1.87 2.94
N MET A 259 -3.86 2.24 3.27
CA MET A 259 -4.29 3.64 3.31
C MET A 259 -3.42 4.47 4.26
N SER A 260 -3.17 3.98 5.47
CA SER A 260 -2.25 4.63 6.43
C SER A 260 -0.82 4.74 5.88
N ALA A 261 -0.32 3.72 5.19
CA ALA A 261 1.00 3.77 4.57
C ALA A 261 1.08 4.83 3.46
N CYS A 262 0.01 5.00 2.67
CA CYS A 262 -0.10 6.08 1.69
C CYS A 262 -0.09 7.46 2.34
N LEU A 263 -0.85 7.66 3.42
CA LEU A 263 -0.84 8.91 4.20
C LEU A 263 0.56 9.23 4.70
N GLN A 264 1.22 8.28 5.37
CA GLN A 264 2.58 8.45 5.86
C GLN A 264 3.56 8.83 4.74
N ALA A 265 3.46 8.18 3.59
CA ALA A 265 4.32 8.46 2.45
C ALA A 265 4.08 9.86 1.84
N MET A 266 2.82 10.29 1.73
CA MET A 266 2.49 11.65 1.26
C MET A 266 2.99 12.72 2.23
N VAL A 267 2.85 12.50 3.55
CA VAL A 267 3.38 13.41 4.59
C VAL A 267 4.91 13.50 4.52
N ALA A 268 5.60 12.36 4.41
CA ALA A 268 7.05 12.33 4.32
C ALA A 268 7.57 13.12 3.11
N GLU A 269 6.92 12.98 1.95
CA GLU A 269 7.30 13.71 0.73
C GLU A 269 7.00 15.21 0.83
N LEU A 270 5.88 15.59 1.46
CA LEU A 270 5.53 16.99 1.73
C LEU A 270 6.58 17.68 2.62
N LEU A 271 7.02 17.01 3.68
CA LEU A 271 8.01 17.54 4.61
C LEU A 271 9.40 17.61 3.96
N ALA A 272 9.77 16.63 3.14
CA ALA A 272 11.03 16.63 2.41
C ALA A 272 11.15 17.81 1.43
N LYS A 273 10.04 18.26 0.84
CA LYS A 273 10.01 19.44 -0.05
C LYS A 273 10.12 20.78 0.67
N LYS A 274 9.65 20.86 1.92
CA LYS A 274 9.70 22.09 2.74
C LYS A 274 11.07 22.30 3.41
N GLY A 275 11.87 21.25 3.54
CA GLY A 275 13.25 21.34 4.05
C GLY A 275 14.26 21.86 3.02
N PRO A 276 15.45 22.34 3.44
CA PRO A 276 16.53 22.66 2.51
C PRO A 276 16.86 21.39 1.72
N SER A 277 16.76 21.49 0.39
CA SER A 277 16.87 20.41 -0.60
C SER A 277 17.99 19.42 -0.27
N THR A 278 17.64 18.40 0.52
CA THR A 278 18.48 17.24 0.80
C THR A 278 17.64 16.04 0.43
N ILE A 279 17.99 15.45 -0.70
CA ILE A 279 17.51 14.13 -1.11
C ILE A 279 17.61 13.21 0.11
N PRO A 280 16.53 12.56 0.56
CA PRO A 280 16.60 11.63 1.68
C PRO A 280 17.62 10.55 1.35
N LYS A 281 18.77 10.59 2.02
CA LYS A 281 19.71 9.48 1.98
C LYS A 281 19.05 8.37 2.79
N LEU A 282 18.90 7.20 2.17
CA LEU A 282 18.51 5.98 2.87
C LEU A 282 19.44 5.82 4.08
N PRO A 283 18.94 5.52 5.29
CA PRO A 283 19.81 5.16 6.39
C PRO A 283 20.38 3.78 6.10
N ASN A 284 21.47 3.73 5.32
CA ASN A 284 22.30 2.53 5.19
C ASN A 284 23.17 2.39 6.45
N ARG A 285 22.52 2.41 7.62
CA ARG A 285 23.19 2.30 8.92
C ARG A 285 23.09 0.84 9.34
N PRO A 286 24.21 0.10 9.44
CA PRO A 286 24.18 -1.27 9.94
C PRO A 286 23.62 -1.26 11.37
N TRP A 287 22.63 -2.11 11.61
CA TRP A 287 21.99 -2.22 12.92
C TRP A 287 23.03 -2.74 13.91
N SER A 288 23.30 -1.97 14.97
CA SER A 288 24.15 -2.41 16.06
C SER A 288 23.37 -2.37 17.36
N PHE A 289 23.39 -3.45 18.12
CA PHE A 289 22.85 -3.46 19.48
C PHE A 289 23.87 -4.04 20.44
N MET A 290 23.81 -3.57 21.68
CA MET A 290 24.65 -4.03 22.78
C MET A 290 24.00 -5.26 23.40
N ARG A 291 24.74 -6.36 23.49
CA ARG A 291 24.32 -7.58 24.18
C ARG A 291 24.40 -7.38 25.69
N ARG A 292 23.75 -8.26 26.47
CA ARG A 292 23.78 -8.24 27.94
C ARG A 292 25.18 -8.41 28.54
N ASP A 293 26.12 -8.96 27.77
CA ASP A 293 27.53 -9.11 28.13
C ASP A 293 28.37 -7.83 27.86
N GLY A 294 27.74 -6.74 27.41
CA GLY A 294 28.41 -5.49 27.05
C GLY A 294 29.07 -5.49 25.68
N THR A 295 28.95 -6.57 24.89
CA THR A 295 29.54 -6.64 23.55
C THR A 295 28.65 -5.95 22.52
N PHE A 296 29.25 -5.13 21.66
CA PHE A 296 28.57 -4.50 20.54
C PHE A 296 28.47 -5.48 19.36
N HIS A 297 27.25 -5.90 19.04
CA HIS A 297 26.98 -6.74 17.88
C HIS A 297 26.46 -5.91 16.73
N ARG A 298 27.24 -5.88 15.64
CA ARG A 298 26.88 -5.22 14.38
C ARG A 298 26.26 -6.26 13.44
N VAL A 299 24.97 -6.14 13.18
CA VAL A 299 24.27 -6.89 12.15
C VAL A 299 24.73 -6.35 10.80
N ARG A 300 25.57 -7.11 10.11
CA ARG A 300 25.88 -6.86 8.70
C ARG A 300 24.67 -7.32 7.88
N PRO A 301 24.22 -6.57 6.86
CA PRO A 301 23.36 -7.13 5.83
C PRO A 301 24.06 -8.38 5.28
N VAL A 302 23.30 -9.46 5.05
CA VAL A 302 23.84 -10.70 4.51
C VAL A 302 24.27 -10.45 3.07
N THR A 303 25.45 -9.88 2.86
CA THR A 303 26.09 -9.87 1.55
C THR A 303 26.49 -11.31 1.27
N ARG A 304 25.94 -11.88 0.19
CA ARG A 304 26.22 -13.21 -0.37
C ARG A 304 27.63 -13.69 -0.02
N SER A 305 27.72 -14.45 1.06
CA SER A 305 28.84 -15.34 1.28
C SER A 305 28.43 -16.63 0.60
N ILE A 306 29.21 -17.06 -0.41
CA ILE A 306 29.06 -18.36 -1.05
C ILE A 306 29.48 -19.39 0.00
N SER A 307 28.56 -19.70 0.89
CA SER A 307 28.65 -20.83 1.81
C SER A 307 27.53 -21.76 1.39
N ASN A 308 27.89 -22.86 0.73
CA ASN A 308 27.00 -23.99 0.50
C ASN A 308 26.71 -24.67 1.83
N ASP A 309 25.93 -24.04 2.70
CA ASP A 309 25.29 -24.74 3.80
C ASP A 309 23.97 -25.29 3.28
N ALA A 310 24.11 -26.39 2.54
CA ALA A 310 23.04 -27.35 2.38
C ALA A 310 22.51 -27.66 3.78
N ILE A 311 21.20 -27.51 3.97
CA ILE A 311 20.50 -28.01 5.14
C ILE A 311 20.77 -29.53 5.14
N SER A 312 21.73 -29.94 5.98
CA SER A 312 22.12 -31.33 6.10
C SER A 312 21.01 -32.05 6.83
N ASP A 313 20.41 -32.97 6.09
CA ASP A 313 19.43 -33.94 6.55
C ASP A 313 20.05 -34.71 7.73
N VAL A 314 19.46 -34.56 8.92
CA VAL A 314 19.87 -35.32 10.10
C VAL A 314 19.42 -36.76 9.87
N SER A 315 20.38 -37.60 9.50
CA SER A 315 20.26 -39.05 9.46
C SER A 315 19.96 -39.58 10.87
N VAL A 316 18.70 -39.89 11.14
CA VAL A 316 18.30 -40.72 12.29
C VAL A 316 18.26 -42.17 11.83
N ARG A 317 19.21 -42.96 12.34
CA ARG A 317 19.18 -44.42 12.25
C ARG A 317 17.92 -44.96 12.93
N SER A 318 17.29 -45.88 12.23
CA SER A 318 16.13 -46.70 12.53
C SER A 318 16.13 -47.38 13.91
N GLN A 319 15.03 -47.24 14.65
CA GLN A 319 14.38 -48.32 15.40
C GLN A 319 12.86 -48.17 15.31
N ASP A 320 12.19 -49.32 15.14
CA ASP A 320 10.76 -49.50 14.89
C ASP A 320 9.82 -48.85 15.90
N SER A 321 8.73 -48.23 15.42
CA SER A 321 7.35 -48.67 15.68
C SER A 321 6.33 -47.68 15.12
N SER A 322 5.28 -48.24 14.55
CA SER A 322 4.12 -47.59 13.94
C SER A 322 3.41 -46.57 14.83
N VAL A 323 2.99 -45.42 14.28
CA VAL A 323 1.67 -44.76 14.46
C VAL A 323 1.61 -43.45 13.65
N SER A 324 0.41 -43.13 13.19
CA SER A 324 -0.05 -42.12 12.22
C SER A 324 0.56 -40.71 12.25
N ARG A 325 0.96 -40.22 11.07
CA ARG A 325 1.24 -38.80 10.78
C ARG A 325 -0.05 -38.06 10.43
N HIS A 326 -0.39 -37.00 11.16
CA HIS A 326 -0.99 -35.76 10.62
C HIS A 326 -1.01 -34.66 11.70
N ASP A 327 -0.62 -33.44 11.31
CA ASP A 327 -1.08 -32.15 11.87
C ASP A 327 -0.33 -31.42 13.02
N GLU A 328 1.01 -31.37 13.02
CA GLU A 328 1.74 -30.48 13.97
C GLU A 328 2.34 -29.19 13.36
N GLY A 329 2.45 -29.09 12.03
CA GLY A 329 3.04 -27.90 11.39
C GLY A 329 2.14 -26.65 11.35
N ARG A 330 0.82 -26.80 11.54
CA ARG A 330 -0.17 -25.72 11.44
C ARG A 330 -0.42 -24.97 12.75
N SER A 331 -0.10 -25.58 13.89
CA SER A 331 -0.33 -25.01 15.23
C SER A 331 0.63 -23.86 15.55
N SER A 332 1.89 -23.97 15.13
CA SER A 332 2.95 -23.00 15.47
C SER A 332 2.79 -21.65 14.77
N ILE A 333 2.22 -21.61 13.56
CA ILE A 333 2.01 -20.37 12.79
C ILE A 333 0.79 -19.60 13.34
N LYS A 334 -0.28 -20.29 13.76
CA LYS A 334 -1.43 -19.65 14.43
C LYS A 334 -1.07 -19.04 15.78
N ARG A 335 -0.07 -19.59 16.48
CA ARG A 335 0.42 -19.05 17.77
C ARG A 335 1.24 -17.76 17.62
N LEU A 336 1.80 -17.46 16.44
CA LEU A 336 2.52 -16.22 16.18
C LEU A 336 1.60 -15.08 15.75
N SER A 337 0.50 -15.36 15.04
CA SER A 337 -0.47 -14.33 14.65
C SER A 337 -1.23 -13.75 15.85
N GLY A 338 -1.47 -14.54 16.90
CA GLY A 338 -2.11 -14.06 18.13
C GLY A 338 -1.22 -13.19 19.04
N ARG A 339 0.08 -13.05 18.73
CA ARG A 339 1.04 -12.29 19.54
C ARG A 339 1.50 -10.96 18.92
N LEU A 340 0.99 -10.61 17.73
CA LEU A 340 1.34 -9.36 17.04
C LEU A 340 0.31 -8.24 17.27
N SER A 341 -0.74 -8.48 18.05
CA SER A 341 -1.75 -7.50 18.48
C SER A 341 -1.23 -6.38 19.39
N GLY A 342 0.09 -6.30 19.62
CA GLY A 342 0.72 -5.30 20.48
C GLY A 342 2.05 -4.73 19.97
N VAL A 343 2.35 -4.79 18.67
CA VAL A 343 3.60 -4.20 18.14
C VAL A 343 3.40 -2.74 17.76
N SER A 344 3.68 -1.85 18.70
CA SER A 344 3.99 -0.45 18.43
C SER A 344 5.42 -0.35 17.88
N VAL A 345 5.59 0.26 16.71
CA VAL A 345 6.90 0.50 16.11
C VAL A 345 7.59 1.62 16.91
N LYS A 346 8.50 1.21 17.80
CA LYS A 346 9.29 2.11 18.63
C LYS A 346 10.38 2.81 17.80
N GLY A 347 10.17 4.08 17.47
CA GLY A 347 11.27 5.02 17.25
C GLY A 347 11.81 5.46 18.61
N GLN A 348 13.09 5.23 18.89
CA GLN A 348 13.71 5.65 20.15
C GLN A 348 13.84 7.18 20.20
N ASN A 349 13.14 7.82 21.16
CA ASN A 349 13.75 8.64 22.22
C ASN A 349 12.69 9.03 23.27
N SER A 350 13.12 9.00 24.54
CA SER A 350 12.44 9.44 25.78
C SER A 350 11.58 8.39 26.53
N PRO A 351 11.78 8.23 27.87
CA PRO A 351 11.00 7.32 28.70
C PRO A 351 9.74 8.00 29.29
N SER A 352 8.73 7.18 29.57
CA SER A 352 7.47 7.47 30.27
C SER A 352 6.43 8.37 29.57
N SER A 353 5.67 7.76 28.66
CA SER A 353 4.26 8.08 28.39
C SER A 353 3.58 6.81 27.85
N PRO A 354 2.30 6.54 28.18
CA PRO A 354 1.58 5.41 27.60
C PRO A 354 1.63 5.48 26.08
N ALA A 355 1.81 4.33 25.41
CA ALA A 355 1.97 4.26 23.97
C ALA A 355 0.81 4.97 23.27
N ASN A 356 1.10 6.11 22.63
CA ASN A 356 0.09 6.87 21.92
C ASN A 356 -0.35 6.04 20.70
N PRO A 357 -1.62 5.62 20.57
CA PRO A 357 -2.07 4.79 19.45
C PRO A 357 -2.22 5.58 18.15
N PHE A 358 -2.00 6.90 18.19
CA PHE A 358 -2.12 7.80 17.05
C PHE A 358 -0.79 7.93 16.31
N VAL A 359 -0.87 7.99 14.98
CA VAL A 359 0.18 8.48 14.11
C VAL A 359 -0.03 10.00 13.99
N GLU A 360 0.89 10.77 14.56
CA GLU A 360 0.87 12.22 14.49
C GLU A 360 1.23 12.70 13.08
N ASN A 361 0.47 13.66 12.57
CA ASN A 361 0.75 14.25 11.27
C ASN A 361 1.50 15.57 11.40
N HIS A 362 2.82 15.53 11.26
CA HIS A 362 3.64 16.75 11.31
C HIS A 362 3.39 17.72 10.13
N ALA A 363 2.69 17.30 9.07
CA ALA A 363 2.27 18.24 8.02
C ALA A 363 1.11 19.16 8.47
N PHE A 364 0.39 18.80 9.54
CA PHE A 364 -0.69 19.59 10.13
C PHE A 364 -0.20 20.91 10.72
N ASP A 365 0.99 20.91 11.34
CA ASP A 365 1.59 22.12 11.91
C ASP A 365 2.03 23.12 10.84
N CYS A 366 2.03 22.70 9.56
CA CYS A 366 2.44 23.50 8.42
C CYS A 366 1.25 24.02 7.58
N ILE A 367 0.03 24.00 8.14
CA ILE A 367 -1.17 24.60 7.53
C ILE A 367 -0.91 26.09 7.29
N GLY A 368 -1.17 26.55 6.06
CA GLY A 368 -1.19 27.98 5.72
C GLY A 368 -2.62 28.54 5.71
N ASP A 369 -2.77 29.84 5.51
CA ASP A 369 -4.09 30.50 5.46
C ASP A 369 -5.03 29.90 4.39
N ASP A 370 -4.48 29.37 3.29
CA ASP A 370 -5.23 28.68 2.22
C ASP A 370 -5.88 27.35 2.66
N ASP A 371 -5.43 26.80 3.80
CA ASP A 371 -5.84 25.49 4.33
C ASP A 371 -6.69 25.64 5.62
N LEU A 372 -7.14 26.85 6.01
CA LEU A 372 -8.00 27.10 7.19
C LEU A 372 -9.49 27.15 6.86
#